data_AF-A0A7W6WUW1-F1
#
_entry.id   AF-A0A7W6WUW1-F1
#
_cell.length_a   1.000
_cell.length_b   1.000
_cell.length_c   1.000
_cell.angle_alpha   90.00
_cell.angle_beta   90.00
_cell.angle_gamma   90.00
#
_symmetry.space_group_name_H-M   'P 1'
#
loop_
_entity.id
_entity.type
_entity.pdbx_description
1 polymer ?
#
loop_
_entity_poly.entity_id
_entity_poly.type
_entity_poly.pdbx_seq_one_letter_code
_entity_poly.pdbx_strand_id
1 'polypeptide(L)'
;MVNTTSSTRRPFDPRSKWAELSQAERSAAYDNNAAVKNSPALIAERNEASARLRGTLRSHLDLPYGERANNKIDLYPAAKPDAPCLVFVHGGYWQRNSRELFAMLVEGVAAHGWSVAIPGYSLAPEVSLTDIVADIPRALDWLAAHGAAYGVAGPVILSGWSAGAHLVAMALNHPRVHAGLALSGVYDLAPIRDTGLNTALKLTDEEIATLSPLRLPVTNKRLDIAYGGSELPALVCDSIDFHEKRAAAGAPGQLIAIEGADHFTILEALRRPDGVLVKAARRLLD
;
A
#
# COMPACT_ATOMS: atom_id res chain seq x y z
N MET A 1 -18.87 14.40 18.57
CA MET A 1 -18.37 13.15 19.18
C MET A 1 -19.16 12.01 18.57
N VAL A 2 -18.62 11.37 17.53
CA VAL A 2 -19.19 10.12 17.00
C VAL A 2 -18.40 9.00 17.65
N ASN A 3 -19.05 8.28 18.54
CA ASN A 3 -18.50 7.13 19.24
C ASN A 3 -18.56 5.94 18.28
N THR A 4 -17.47 5.64 17.56
CA THR A 4 -17.37 4.45 16.70
C THR A 4 -16.42 3.44 17.33
N THR A 5 -16.82 2.83 18.45
CA THR A 5 -16.27 1.53 18.85
C THR A 5 -17.07 0.45 18.12
N SER A 6 -16.87 0.33 16.80
CA SER A 6 -17.11 -0.96 16.15
C SER A 6 -16.01 -1.88 16.68
N SER A 7 -16.36 -2.87 17.49
CA SER A 7 -15.37 -3.83 17.99
C SER A 7 -14.74 -4.51 16.78
N THR A 8 -13.47 -4.23 16.50
CA THR A 8 -12.70 -4.91 15.47
C THR A 8 -12.69 -6.40 15.80
N ARG A 9 -13.46 -7.21 15.08
CA ARG A 9 -13.49 -8.66 15.29
C ARG A 9 -12.16 -9.23 14.77
N ARG A 10 -11.20 -9.44 15.68
CA ARG A 10 -9.95 -10.16 15.40
C ARG A 10 -10.28 -11.62 15.08
N PRO A 11 -9.98 -12.12 13.86
CA PRO A 11 -10.18 -13.53 13.54
C PRO A 11 -9.12 -14.41 14.21
N PHE A 12 -9.31 -15.73 14.19
CA PHE A 12 -8.27 -16.66 14.59
C PHE A 12 -7.08 -16.52 13.63
N ASP A 13 -5.90 -16.27 14.19
CA ASP A 13 -4.67 -16.15 13.41
C ASP A 13 -4.11 -17.55 13.08
N PRO A 14 -4.12 -17.99 11.80
CA PRO A 14 -3.54 -19.28 11.42
C PRO A 14 -2.05 -19.37 11.72
N ARG A 15 -1.35 -18.24 11.84
CA ARG A 15 0.09 -18.18 12.14
C ARG A 15 0.41 -18.59 13.58
N SER A 16 -0.57 -18.58 14.48
CA SER A 16 -0.40 -19.11 15.85
C SER A 16 -0.07 -20.60 15.89
N LYS A 17 -0.38 -21.35 14.82
CA LYS A 17 -0.06 -22.78 14.65
C LYS A 17 0.76 -23.04 13.39
N TRP A 18 1.55 -22.06 12.94
CA TRP A 18 2.22 -22.10 11.63
C TRP A 18 3.06 -23.36 11.39
N ALA A 19 3.75 -23.84 12.43
CA ALA A 19 4.57 -25.05 12.38
C ALA A 19 3.74 -26.33 12.11
N GLU A 20 2.47 -26.36 12.51
CA GLU A 20 1.56 -27.50 12.32
C GLU A 20 0.91 -27.51 10.93
N LEU A 21 0.85 -26.35 10.26
CA LEU A 21 0.22 -26.21 8.94
C LEU A 21 1.06 -26.88 7.84
N SER A 22 0.38 -27.57 6.94
CA SER A 22 0.96 -28.05 5.68
C SER A 22 1.36 -26.88 4.77
N GLN A 23 2.22 -27.16 3.79
CA GLN A 23 2.63 -26.18 2.79
C GLN A 23 1.44 -25.58 2.02
N ALA A 24 0.40 -26.38 1.77
CA ALA A 24 -0.82 -25.94 1.08
C ALA A 24 -1.64 -24.98 1.95
N GLU A 25 -1.79 -25.27 3.25
CA GLU A 25 -2.49 -24.39 4.19
C GLU A 25 -1.75 -23.07 4.40
N ARG A 26 -0.41 -23.11 4.51
CA ARG A 26 0.42 -21.90 4.57
C ARG A 26 0.25 -21.02 3.33
N SER A 27 0.24 -21.64 2.15
CA SER A 27 0.03 -20.92 0.89
C SER A 27 -1.38 -20.34 0.79
N ALA A 28 -2.41 -21.10 1.19
CA ALA A 28 -3.79 -20.65 1.20
C ALA A 28 -4.04 -19.48 2.16
N ALA A 29 -3.28 -19.39 3.27
CA ALA A 29 -3.36 -18.27 4.21
C ALA A 29 -2.98 -16.92 3.60
N TYR A 30 -2.32 -16.91 2.44
CA TYR A 30 -1.86 -15.73 1.71
C TYR A 30 -2.39 -15.66 0.26
N ASP A 31 -3.23 -16.60 -0.17
CA ASP A 31 -3.78 -16.60 -1.53
C ASP A 31 -5.08 -15.79 -1.64
N ASN A 32 -4.92 -14.46 -1.72
CA ASN A 32 -6.04 -13.55 -1.88
C ASN A 32 -6.84 -13.80 -3.18
N ASN A 33 -6.20 -14.27 -4.25
CA ASN A 33 -6.91 -14.54 -5.52
C ASN A 33 -7.86 -15.73 -5.36
N ALA A 34 -7.41 -16.79 -4.70
CA ALA A 34 -8.27 -17.94 -4.41
C ALA A 34 -9.36 -17.62 -3.37
N ALA A 35 -9.04 -16.79 -2.36
CA ALA A 35 -9.98 -16.39 -1.32
C ALA A 35 -11.13 -15.52 -1.87
N VAL A 36 -10.83 -14.65 -2.85
CA VAL A 36 -11.81 -13.75 -3.48
C VAL A 36 -12.19 -14.31 -4.85
N LYS A 37 -13.27 -15.09 -4.89
CA LYS A 37 -13.69 -15.86 -6.09
C LYS A 37 -13.88 -14.99 -7.35
N ASN A 38 -14.31 -13.74 -7.20
CA ASN A 38 -14.50 -12.79 -8.29
C ASN A 38 -13.26 -11.89 -8.55
N SER A 39 -12.11 -12.20 -7.95
CA SER A 39 -10.87 -11.43 -8.15
C SER A 39 -10.48 -11.23 -9.61
N PRO A 40 -10.67 -12.18 -10.56
CA PRO A 40 -10.34 -11.91 -11.96
C PRO A 40 -11.18 -10.78 -12.56
N ALA A 41 -12.47 -10.71 -12.22
CA ALA A 41 -13.36 -9.66 -12.70
C ALA A 41 -13.02 -8.30 -12.08
N LEU A 42 -12.72 -8.26 -10.78
CA LEU A 42 -12.28 -7.04 -10.09
C LEU A 42 -10.96 -6.51 -10.65
N ILE A 43 -10.01 -7.41 -10.96
CA ILE A 43 -8.74 -7.05 -11.60
C ILE A 43 -8.97 -6.50 -13.02
N ALA A 44 -9.84 -7.14 -13.81
CA ALA A 44 -10.18 -6.67 -15.15
C ALA A 44 -10.80 -5.27 -15.10
N GLU A 45 -11.79 -5.06 -14.23
CA GLU A 45 -12.44 -3.76 -14.05
C GLU A 45 -11.44 -2.68 -13.64
N ARG A 46 -10.58 -2.97 -12.66
CA ARG A 46 -9.52 -2.06 -12.21
C ARG A 46 -8.59 -1.67 -13.36
N ASN A 47 -8.17 -2.64 -14.16
CA ASN A 47 -7.25 -2.42 -15.28
C ASN A 47 -7.91 -1.57 -16.37
N GLU A 48 -9.15 -1.88 -16.74
CA GLU A 48 -9.91 -1.10 -17.73
C GLU A 48 -10.19 0.33 -17.25
N ALA A 49 -10.61 0.50 -15.99
CA ALA A 49 -10.83 1.81 -15.40
C ALA A 49 -9.54 2.66 -15.38
N SER A 50 -8.42 2.03 -15.03
CA SER A 50 -7.12 2.71 -15.01
C SER A 50 -6.68 3.10 -16.42
N ALA A 51 -6.85 2.23 -17.41
CA ALA A 51 -6.55 2.54 -18.80
C ALA A 51 -7.40 3.71 -19.32
N ARG A 52 -8.72 3.73 -19.02
CA ARG A 52 -9.61 4.85 -19.36
C ARG A 52 -9.15 6.16 -18.73
N LEU A 53 -8.86 6.16 -17.43
CA LEU A 53 -8.44 7.37 -16.71
C LEU A 53 -7.11 7.93 -17.24
N ARG A 54 -6.14 7.05 -17.52
CA ARG A 54 -4.86 7.45 -18.13
C ARG A 54 -5.03 8.19 -19.45
N GLY A 55 -6.05 7.85 -20.23
CA GLY A 55 -6.34 8.50 -21.51
C GLY A 55 -7.11 9.82 -21.40
N THR A 56 -7.62 10.19 -20.22
CA THR A 56 -8.53 11.34 -20.07
C THR A 56 -8.01 12.44 -19.15
N LEU A 57 -7.28 12.09 -18.08
CA LEU A 57 -6.78 13.10 -17.14
C LEU A 57 -5.48 13.73 -17.62
N ARG A 58 -5.32 15.03 -17.32
CA ARG A 58 -4.04 15.72 -17.41
C ARG A 58 -3.01 14.95 -16.59
N SER A 59 -1.94 14.54 -17.25
CA SER A 59 -0.93 13.69 -16.63
C SER A 59 0.45 13.90 -17.25
N HIS A 60 1.47 13.53 -16.48
CA HIS A 60 2.84 13.34 -16.95
C HIS A 60 3.20 11.88 -16.66
N LEU A 61 3.23 11.07 -17.71
CA LEU A 61 3.39 9.63 -17.61
C LEU A 61 4.84 9.22 -17.89
N ASP A 62 5.24 8.08 -17.35
CA ASP A 62 6.51 7.42 -17.68
C ASP A 62 7.76 8.25 -17.35
N LEU A 63 7.69 9.13 -16.35
CA LEU A 63 8.84 9.93 -15.93
C LEU A 63 9.86 9.05 -15.20
N PRO A 64 11.11 8.94 -15.68
CA PRO A 64 12.10 8.09 -15.05
C PRO A 64 12.61 8.73 -13.75
N TYR A 65 12.69 7.92 -12.69
CA TYR A 65 13.35 8.30 -11.43
C TYR A 65 14.59 7.44 -11.13
N GLY A 66 14.82 6.37 -11.91
CA GLY A 66 15.96 5.47 -11.78
C GLY A 66 16.22 4.70 -13.07
N GLU A 67 17.23 3.84 -13.04
CA GLU A 67 17.74 3.17 -14.25
C GLU A 67 16.95 1.90 -14.62
N ARG A 68 16.26 1.26 -13.67
CA ARG A 68 15.53 0.01 -13.94
C ARG A 68 14.23 0.30 -14.67
N ALA A 69 13.76 -0.66 -15.46
CA ALA A 69 12.62 -0.48 -16.37
C ALA A 69 11.35 0.07 -15.70
N ASN A 70 11.07 -0.38 -14.46
CA ASN A 70 9.92 0.04 -13.67
C ASN A 70 10.19 1.24 -12.75
N ASN A 71 11.41 1.80 -12.73
CA ASN A 71 11.73 3.00 -11.96
C ASN A 71 11.22 4.26 -12.68
N LYS A 72 9.90 4.31 -12.85
CA LYS A 72 9.16 5.40 -13.45
C LYS A 72 8.01 5.81 -12.55
N ILE A 73 7.59 7.06 -12.66
CA ILE A 73 6.49 7.64 -11.88
C ILE A 73 5.51 8.33 -12.82
N ASP A 74 4.23 8.12 -12.58
CA ASP A 74 3.16 8.86 -13.25
C ASP A 74 2.63 9.93 -12.32
N LEU A 75 2.50 11.16 -12.82
CA LEU A 75 2.00 12.31 -12.08
C LEU A 75 0.67 12.79 -12.65
N TYR A 76 -0.29 13.01 -11.77
CA TYR A 76 -1.60 13.59 -12.05
C TYR A 76 -1.73 14.87 -11.22
N PRO A 77 -1.28 16.02 -11.75
CA PRO A 77 -1.25 17.26 -10.97
C PRO A 77 -2.66 17.83 -10.78
N ALA A 78 -2.90 18.36 -9.57
CA ALA A 78 -4.06 19.19 -9.30
C ALA A 78 -4.01 20.52 -10.06
N ALA A 79 -5.11 21.27 -10.01
CA ALA A 79 -5.14 22.64 -10.52
C ALA A 79 -4.19 23.59 -9.77
N LYS A 80 -3.97 23.35 -8.46
CA LYS A 80 -3.06 24.12 -7.62
C LYS A 80 -1.75 23.34 -7.41
N PRO A 81 -0.58 23.89 -7.78
CA PRO A 81 0.70 23.18 -7.67
C PRO A 81 1.07 22.77 -6.23
N ASP A 82 0.65 23.54 -5.23
CA ASP A 82 0.90 23.33 -3.81
C ASP A 82 -0.17 22.46 -3.11
N ALA A 83 -1.15 21.95 -3.88
CA ALA A 83 -2.15 21.04 -3.34
C ALA A 83 -1.49 19.76 -2.79
N PRO A 84 -2.08 19.15 -1.74
CA PRO A 84 -1.61 17.88 -1.22
C PRO A 84 -1.51 16.80 -2.30
N CYS A 85 -0.52 15.93 -2.16
CA CYS A 85 -0.26 14.84 -3.07
C CYS A 85 -0.44 13.49 -2.38
N LEU A 86 -1.27 12.62 -2.95
CA LEU A 86 -1.28 11.21 -2.59
C LEU A 86 -0.22 10.49 -3.45
N VAL A 87 0.82 9.95 -2.82
CA VAL A 87 1.73 9.00 -3.48
C VAL A 87 1.17 7.61 -3.26
N PHE A 88 0.75 6.89 -4.31
CA PHE A 88 0.17 5.55 -4.18
C PHE A 88 1.12 4.46 -4.68
N VAL A 89 1.49 3.54 -3.81
CA VAL A 89 2.36 2.39 -4.10
C VAL A 89 1.50 1.14 -4.28
N HIS A 90 1.59 0.52 -5.46
CA HIS A 90 0.76 -0.63 -5.78
C HIS A 90 1.12 -1.90 -5.00
N GLY A 91 0.20 -2.86 -4.98
CA GLY A 91 0.40 -4.19 -4.42
C GLY A 91 0.81 -5.22 -5.48
N GLY A 92 0.83 -6.49 -5.08
CA GLY A 92 1.18 -7.61 -5.97
C GLY A 92 2.31 -8.49 -5.46
N TYR A 93 2.43 -8.68 -4.14
CA TYR A 93 3.48 -9.50 -3.53
C TYR A 93 4.90 -9.23 -4.05
N TRP A 94 5.19 -7.97 -4.36
CA TRP A 94 6.49 -7.52 -4.91
C TRP A 94 6.92 -8.22 -6.22
N GLN A 95 6.00 -8.93 -6.88
CA GLN A 95 6.28 -9.81 -8.02
C GLN A 95 5.43 -9.49 -9.27
N ARG A 96 4.39 -8.67 -9.11
CA ARG A 96 3.43 -8.40 -10.18
C ARG A 96 2.82 -7.01 -10.08
N ASN A 97 2.03 -6.72 -11.11
CA ASN A 97 1.41 -5.44 -11.42
C ASN A 97 2.42 -4.35 -11.77
N SER A 98 1.89 -3.18 -12.08
CA SER A 98 2.62 -1.99 -12.45
C SER A 98 1.77 -0.75 -12.12
N ARG A 99 2.39 0.43 -12.06
CA ARG A 99 1.73 1.69 -11.71
C ARG A 99 0.50 2.02 -12.58
N GLU A 100 0.53 1.65 -13.85
CA GLU A 100 -0.51 1.98 -14.82
C GLU A 100 -1.84 1.29 -14.49
N LEU A 101 -1.79 0.14 -13.79
CA LEU A 101 -2.95 -0.65 -13.43
C LEU A 101 -3.74 -0.08 -12.23
N PHE A 102 -3.27 1.02 -11.63
CA PHE A 102 -3.88 1.64 -10.45
C PHE A 102 -4.23 3.11 -10.66
N ALA A 103 -4.14 3.62 -11.88
CA ALA A 103 -4.48 5.00 -12.20
C ALA A 103 -5.94 5.35 -11.84
N MET A 104 -6.86 4.38 -11.80
CA MET A 104 -8.24 4.60 -11.35
C MET A 104 -8.34 5.22 -9.94
N LEU A 105 -7.35 5.02 -9.07
CA LEU A 105 -7.37 5.57 -7.70
C LEU A 105 -7.20 7.09 -7.67
N VAL A 106 -6.80 7.70 -8.78
CA VAL A 106 -6.72 9.16 -8.91
C VAL A 106 -8.10 9.80 -8.71
N GLU A 107 -9.19 9.12 -9.12
CA GLU A 107 -10.58 9.63 -9.05
C GLU A 107 -10.94 10.15 -7.66
N GLY A 108 -10.56 9.41 -6.61
CA GLY A 108 -11.01 9.68 -5.25
C GLY A 108 -10.51 11.00 -4.70
N VAL A 109 -9.19 11.17 -4.63
CA VAL A 109 -8.58 12.38 -4.05
C VAL A 109 -8.54 13.56 -5.04
N ALA A 110 -8.49 13.31 -6.36
CA ALA A 110 -8.55 14.39 -7.35
C ALA A 110 -9.87 15.16 -7.30
N ALA A 111 -10.98 14.50 -6.95
CA ALA A 111 -12.26 15.15 -6.70
C ALA A 111 -12.23 16.17 -5.54
N HIS A 112 -11.21 16.10 -4.67
CA HIS A 112 -10.94 17.06 -3.59
C HIS A 112 -9.77 18.00 -3.91
N GLY A 113 -9.34 18.05 -5.17
CA GLY A 113 -8.30 18.95 -5.65
C GLY A 113 -6.87 18.53 -5.29
N TRP A 114 -6.63 17.23 -5.06
CA TRP A 114 -5.30 16.70 -4.75
C TRP A 114 -4.54 16.29 -6.01
N SER A 115 -3.22 16.40 -5.94
CA SER A 115 -2.33 15.75 -6.89
C SER A 115 -2.20 14.27 -6.56
N VAL A 116 -1.87 13.43 -7.54
CA VAL A 116 -1.54 12.03 -7.31
C VAL A 116 -0.25 11.68 -8.03
N ALA A 117 0.59 10.90 -7.36
CA ALA A 117 1.80 10.34 -7.94
C ALA A 117 1.78 8.83 -7.74
N ILE A 118 2.05 8.06 -8.80
CA ILE A 118 2.04 6.60 -8.74
C ILE A 118 3.41 6.10 -9.21
N PRO A 119 4.34 5.81 -8.29
CA PRO A 119 5.62 5.20 -8.66
C PRO A 119 5.42 3.72 -9.01
N GLY A 120 6.08 3.29 -10.09
CA GLY A 120 6.43 1.89 -10.27
C GLY A 120 7.62 1.53 -9.37
N TYR A 121 7.91 0.24 -9.24
CA TYR A 121 9.09 -0.26 -8.55
C TYR A 121 9.54 -1.58 -9.17
N SER A 122 10.79 -1.97 -8.95
CA SER A 122 11.36 -3.22 -9.47
C SER A 122 10.63 -4.45 -8.89
N LEU A 123 10.61 -5.57 -9.60
CA LEU A 123 9.89 -6.76 -9.16
C LEU A 123 10.85 -7.94 -8.95
N ALA A 124 10.46 -8.84 -8.06
CA ALA A 124 11.07 -10.16 -7.96
C ALA A 124 10.50 -11.07 -9.05
N PRO A 125 11.29 -12.01 -9.59
CA PRO A 125 12.63 -12.44 -9.14
C PRO A 125 13.80 -11.64 -9.73
N GLU A 126 13.55 -10.61 -10.54
CA GLU A 126 14.60 -9.85 -11.22
C GLU A 126 15.50 -9.10 -10.23
N VAL A 127 14.98 -8.75 -9.06
CA VAL A 127 15.71 -8.10 -7.97
C VAL A 127 15.35 -8.69 -6.60
N SER A 128 16.19 -8.45 -5.60
CA SER A 128 15.90 -8.81 -4.20
C SER A 128 14.85 -7.88 -3.58
N LEU A 129 14.19 -8.30 -2.49
CA LEU A 129 13.24 -7.43 -1.80
C LEU A 129 13.93 -6.18 -1.23
N THR A 130 15.21 -6.29 -0.84
CA THR A 130 16.05 -5.15 -0.45
C THR A 130 16.09 -4.07 -1.53
N ASP A 131 16.32 -4.45 -2.80
CA ASP A 131 16.34 -3.51 -3.92
C ASP A 131 14.97 -2.86 -4.16
N ILE A 132 13.89 -3.66 -4.03
CA ILE A 132 12.51 -3.17 -4.18
C ILE A 132 12.17 -2.14 -3.10
N VAL A 133 12.53 -2.41 -1.85
CA VAL A 133 12.31 -1.48 -0.73
C VAL A 133 13.06 -0.16 -0.96
N ALA A 134 14.27 -0.22 -1.52
CA ALA A 134 15.08 0.96 -1.82
C ALA A 134 14.53 1.83 -2.97
N ASP A 135 13.65 1.30 -3.83
CA ASP A 135 13.09 2.05 -4.96
C ASP A 135 12.09 3.14 -4.52
N ILE A 136 11.37 2.95 -3.40
CA ILE A 136 10.36 3.92 -2.96
C ILE A 136 11.01 5.22 -2.42
N PRO A 137 12.02 5.19 -1.54
CA PRO A 137 12.79 6.39 -1.20
C PRO A 137 13.35 7.12 -2.42
N ARG A 138 13.91 6.40 -3.41
CA ARG A 138 14.41 7.03 -4.66
C ARG A 138 13.31 7.77 -5.42
N ALA A 139 12.11 7.19 -5.53
CA ALA A 139 10.97 7.85 -6.16
C ALA A 139 10.52 9.10 -5.37
N LEU A 140 10.58 9.05 -4.03
CA LEU A 140 10.25 10.19 -3.16
C LEU A 140 11.29 11.31 -3.24
N ASP A 141 12.58 10.97 -3.34
CA ASP A 141 13.67 11.92 -3.57
C ASP A 141 13.52 12.61 -4.92
N TRP A 142 13.23 11.84 -5.97
CA TRP A 142 12.95 12.40 -7.29
C TRP A 142 11.73 13.32 -7.26
N LEU A 143 10.65 12.93 -6.59
CA LEU A 143 9.46 13.77 -6.44
C LEU A 143 9.76 15.06 -5.65
N ALA A 144 10.64 15.00 -4.65
CA ALA A 144 11.08 16.17 -3.91
C ALA A 144 11.88 17.14 -4.80
N ALA A 145 12.77 16.62 -5.64
CA ALA A 145 13.64 17.42 -6.52
C ALA A 145 12.91 17.98 -7.75
N HIS A 146 11.98 17.22 -8.33
CA HIS A 146 11.42 17.51 -9.65
C HIS A 146 9.91 17.77 -9.65
N GLY A 147 9.18 17.36 -8.61
CA GLY A 147 7.71 17.41 -8.57
C GLY A 147 7.14 18.81 -8.82
N ALA A 148 7.80 19.86 -8.33
CA ALA A 148 7.38 21.25 -8.54
C ALA A 148 7.31 21.65 -10.02
N ALA A 149 8.23 21.17 -10.86
CA ALA A 149 8.22 21.43 -12.30
C ALA A 149 7.01 20.82 -13.02
N TYR A 150 6.39 19.81 -12.40
CA TYR A 150 5.21 19.11 -12.90
C TYR A 150 3.92 19.49 -12.14
N GLY A 151 3.95 20.52 -11.28
CA GLY A 151 2.78 20.95 -10.52
C GLY A 151 2.44 20.06 -9.32
N VAL A 152 3.43 19.37 -8.75
CA VAL A 152 3.28 18.50 -7.56
C VAL A 152 4.27 18.93 -6.48
N ALA A 153 3.95 20.00 -5.76
CA ALA A 153 4.81 20.61 -4.73
C ALA A 153 4.25 20.52 -3.30
N GLY A 154 2.99 20.12 -3.13
CA GLY A 154 2.35 20.08 -1.80
C GLY A 154 2.82 18.95 -0.88
N PRO A 155 2.28 18.88 0.35
CA PRO A 155 2.61 17.81 1.31
C PRO A 155 2.22 16.44 0.77
N VAL A 156 3.05 15.42 1.04
CA VAL A 156 2.82 14.05 0.53
C VAL A 156 2.22 13.16 1.61
N ILE A 157 1.08 12.58 1.29
CA ILE A 157 0.54 11.42 1.99
C ILE A 157 1.00 10.18 1.22
N LEU A 158 1.80 9.33 1.87
CA LEU A 158 2.26 8.08 1.27
C LEU A 158 1.23 6.98 1.55
N SER A 159 0.64 6.44 0.50
CA SER A 159 -0.33 5.37 0.57
C SER A 159 0.10 4.17 -0.26
N GLY A 160 -0.40 3.00 0.10
CA GLY A 160 -0.16 1.80 -0.69
C GLY A 160 -1.02 0.65 -0.24
N TRP A 161 -1.15 -0.34 -1.12
CA TRP A 161 -2.03 -1.48 -0.93
C TRP A 161 -1.25 -2.79 -0.93
N SER A 162 -1.55 -3.70 0.01
CA SER A 162 -0.93 -5.03 0.07
C SER A 162 0.60 -4.93 0.23
N ALA A 163 1.38 -5.50 -0.69
CA ALA A 163 2.83 -5.28 -0.76
C ALA A 163 3.23 -3.78 -0.80
N GLY A 164 2.40 -2.91 -1.35
CA GLY A 164 2.63 -1.46 -1.33
C GLY A 164 2.44 -0.83 0.06
N ALA A 165 1.55 -1.39 0.89
CA ALA A 165 1.37 -0.95 2.28
C ALA A 165 2.57 -1.34 3.16
N HIS A 166 3.19 -2.49 2.87
CA HIS A 166 4.51 -2.85 3.42
C HIS A 166 5.56 -1.80 3.04
N LEU A 167 5.66 -1.43 1.76
CA LEU A 167 6.61 -0.43 1.28
C LEU A 167 6.35 0.97 1.90
N VAL A 168 5.09 1.34 2.12
CA VAL A 168 4.71 2.56 2.85
C VAL A 168 5.27 2.55 4.27
N ALA A 169 5.13 1.43 4.99
CA ALA A 169 5.66 1.30 6.34
C ALA A 169 7.20 1.43 6.35
N MET A 170 7.88 0.83 5.38
CA MET A 170 9.34 0.90 5.23
C MET A 170 9.83 2.33 4.90
N ALA A 171 9.07 3.07 4.09
CA ALA A 171 9.43 4.43 3.67
C ALA A 171 8.82 5.55 4.54
N LEU A 172 8.07 5.21 5.60
CA LEU A 172 7.33 6.18 6.40
C LEU A 172 8.22 7.30 6.97
N ASN A 173 9.45 6.98 7.39
CA ASN A 173 10.35 7.97 7.99
C ASN A 173 10.95 8.95 6.96
N HIS A 174 10.73 8.74 5.66
CA HIS A 174 11.29 9.60 4.61
C HIS A 174 10.87 11.07 4.78
N PRO A 175 11.77 12.07 4.63
CA PRO A 175 11.47 13.48 4.87
C PRO A 175 10.34 14.03 3.99
N ARG A 176 10.22 13.52 2.75
CA ARG A 176 9.14 13.92 1.83
C ARG A 176 7.74 13.54 2.33
N VAL A 177 7.63 12.51 3.17
CA VAL A 177 6.37 11.94 3.65
C VAL A 177 5.88 12.71 4.87
N HIS A 178 4.72 13.36 4.73
CA HIS A 178 4.03 14.03 5.82
C HIS A 178 3.35 13.02 6.77
N ALA A 179 2.60 12.08 6.20
CA ALA A 179 1.95 10.99 6.92
C ALA A 179 1.67 9.80 5.98
N GLY A 180 1.30 8.65 6.54
CA GLY A 180 1.02 7.43 5.78
C GLY A 180 -0.42 6.93 5.88
N LEU A 181 -0.87 6.22 4.84
CA LEU A 181 -2.12 5.46 4.79
C LEU A 181 -1.86 4.07 4.18
N ALA A 182 -1.74 3.03 5.01
CA ALA A 182 -1.41 1.68 4.59
C ALA A 182 -2.66 0.79 4.51
N LEU A 183 -2.94 0.18 3.35
CA LEU A 183 -4.14 -0.62 3.10
C LEU A 183 -3.77 -2.11 2.98
N SER A 184 -4.31 -2.97 3.84
CA SER A 184 -4.25 -4.43 3.72
C SER A 184 -2.82 -4.99 3.64
N GLY A 185 -1.90 -4.43 4.42
CA GLY A 185 -0.47 -4.72 4.31
C GLY A 185 -0.04 -6.05 4.91
N VAL A 186 1.15 -6.49 4.50
CA VAL A 186 1.90 -7.60 5.12
C VAL A 186 3.06 -7.02 5.91
N TYR A 187 3.15 -7.30 7.20
CA TYR A 187 4.11 -6.62 8.09
C TYR A 187 5.10 -7.56 8.79
N ASP A 188 4.91 -8.88 8.67
CA ASP A 188 5.94 -9.89 8.95
C ASP A 188 6.17 -10.78 7.72
N LEU A 189 7.42 -10.83 7.26
CA LEU A 189 7.81 -11.60 6.07
C LEU A 189 8.17 -13.06 6.39
N ALA A 190 8.36 -13.42 7.66
CA ALA A 190 8.75 -14.78 8.01
C ALA A 190 7.72 -15.84 7.52
N PRO A 191 6.40 -15.66 7.71
CA PRO A 191 5.43 -16.61 7.15
C PRO A 191 5.45 -16.64 5.62
N ILE A 192 5.70 -15.51 4.95
CA ILE A 192 5.75 -15.43 3.49
C ILE A 192 6.83 -16.37 2.92
N ARG A 193 7.97 -16.49 3.61
CA ARG A 193 9.07 -17.38 3.22
C ARG A 193 8.64 -18.85 3.12
N ASP A 194 7.66 -19.25 3.90
CA ASP A 194 7.15 -20.62 3.94
C ASP A 194 5.97 -20.84 2.99
N THR A 195 5.75 -19.94 2.02
CA THR A 195 4.71 -20.07 1.00
C THR A 195 5.30 -20.19 -0.41
N GLY A 196 4.46 -20.51 -1.40
CA GLY A 196 4.88 -20.50 -2.81
C GLY A 196 5.44 -19.15 -3.31
N LEU A 197 5.10 -18.04 -2.64
CA LEU A 197 5.59 -16.70 -2.95
C LEU A 197 7.12 -16.59 -2.84
N ASN A 198 7.73 -17.41 -1.99
CA ASN A 198 9.17 -17.37 -1.78
C ASN A 198 9.98 -17.93 -2.95
N THR A 199 9.34 -18.59 -3.91
CA THR A 199 10.00 -19.05 -5.15
C THR A 199 10.64 -17.89 -5.91
N ALA A 200 9.94 -16.75 -5.99
CA ALA A 200 10.48 -15.55 -6.62
C ALA A 200 11.26 -14.67 -5.62
N LEU A 201 10.73 -14.51 -4.40
CA LEU A 201 11.30 -13.57 -3.41
C LEU A 201 12.65 -14.02 -2.85
N LYS A 202 12.85 -15.34 -2.66
CA LYS A 202 14.09 -15.93 -2.12
C LYS A 202 14.57 -15.22 -0.84
N LEU A 203 13.65 -14.95 0.08
CA LEU A 203 13.88 -14.14 1.27
C LEU A 203 14.99 -14.73 2.15
N THR A 204 16.01 -13.92 2.43
CA THR A 204 17.06 -14.25 3.39
C THR A 204 16.60 -14.00 4.83
N ASP A 205 17.31 -14.56 5.81
CA ASP A 205 17.07 -14.22 7.23
C ASP A 205 17.29 -12.73 7.50
N GLU A 206 18.27 -12.11 6.83
CA GLU A 206 18.55 -10.68 6.93
C GLU A 206 17.39 -9.84 6.38
N GLU A 207 16.84 -10.20 5.22
CA GLU A 207 15.68 -9.49 4.64
C GLU A 207 14.45 -9.63 5.52
N ILE A 208 14.20 -10.80 6.11
CA ILE A 208 13.10 -10.95 7.07
C ILE A 208 13.32 -10.06 8.30
N ALA A 209 14.53 -10.05 8.86
CA ALA A 209 14.83 -9.27 10.05
C ALA A 209 14.74 -7.75 9.80
N THR A 210 15.20 -7.29 8.65
CA THR A 210 15.37 -5.86 8.34
C THR A 210 14.22 -5.26 7.53
N LEU A 211 13.41 -6.09 6.87
CA LEU A 211 12.31 -5.63 6.01
C LEU A 211 10.94 -6.06 6.54
N SER A 212 10.81 -6.57 7.77
CA SER A 212 9.50 -6.81 8.40
C SER A 212 9.16 -5.69 9.38
N PRO A 213 8.21 -4.77 9.08
CA PRO A 213 7.82 -3.70 10.01
C PRO A 213 7.47 -4.18 11.43
N LEU A 214 6.90 -5.38 11.58
CA LEU A 214 6.64 -6.00 12.89
C LEU A 214 7.90 -6.39 13.68
N ARG A 215 9.08 -6.40 13.06
CA ARG A 215 10.39 -6.69 13.68
C ARG A 215 11.25 -5.45 13.92
N LEU A 216 10.89 -4.30 13.33
CA LEU A 216 11.67 -3.07 13.39
C LEU A 216 11.28 -2.12 14.53
N PRO A 217 12.13 -1.16 14.91
CA PRO A 217 11.72 -0.04 15.76
C PRO A 217 10.52 0.73 15.17
N VAL A 218 9.66 1.26 16.05
CA VAL A 218 8.49 2.02 15.61
C VAL A 218 8.90 3.42 15.16
N THR A 219 8.58 3.76 13.90
CA THR A 219 8.70 5.13 13.40
C THR A 219 7.61 6.02 14.00
N ASN A 220 8.00 7.07 14.73
CA ASN A 220 7.06 8.02 15.34
C ASN A 220 6.57 9.09 14.35
N LYS A 221 5.83 8.67 13.33
CA LYS A 221 5.13 9.52 12.35
C LYS A 221 3.72 8.98 12.14
N ARG A 222 2.75 9.84 11.84
CA ARG A 222 1.35 9.43 11.67
C ARG A 222 1.19 8.40 10.54
N LEU A 223 0.60 7.26 10.86
CA LEU A 223 0.29 6.19 9.91
C LEU A 223 -1.09 5.60 10.24
N ASP A 224 -2.08 5.89 9.41
CA ASP A 224 -3.36 5.20 9.48
C ASP A 224 -3.24 3.85 8.75
N ILE A 225 -3.74 2.78 9.37
CA ILE A 225 -3.70 1.41 8.85
C ILE A 225 -5.13 0.97 8.59
N ALA A 226 -5.43 0.57 7.36
CA ALA A 226 -6.75 0.11 6.95
C ALA A 226 -6.70 -1.36 6.50
N TYR A 227 -7.79 -2.09 6.70
CA TYR A 227 -7.97 -3.45 6.21
C TYR A 227 -9.45 -3.75 5.94
N GLY A 228 -9.73 -4.69 5.05
CA GLY A 228 -11.07 -5.19 4.76
C GLY A 228 -11.53 -6.22 5.79
N GLY A 229 -12.76 -6.10 6.27
CA GLY A 229 -13.32 -6.98 7.29
C GLY A 229 -13.53 -8.43 6.82
N SER A 230 -13.53 -8.67 5.51
CA SER A 230 -13.69 -9.99 4.88
C SER A 230 -12.39 -10.51 4.25
N GLU A 231 -11.24 -9.96 4.64
CA GLU A 231 -9.93 -10.44 4.19
C GLU A 231 -9.54 -11.79 4.80
N LEU A 232 -8.52 -12.41 4.22
CA LEU A 232 -7.87 -13.58 4.83
C LEU A 232 -7.41 -13.25 6.26
N PRO A 233 -7.59 -14.16 7.24
CA PRO A 233 -7.29 -13.87 8.64
C PRO A 233 -5.86 -13.39 8.91
N ALA A 234 -4.86 -13.89 8.17
CA ALA A 234 -3.47 -13.48 8.31
C ALA A 234 -3.27 -11.99 8.00
N LEU A 235 -3.97 -11.45 6.99
CA LEU A 235 -3.87 -10.05 6.56
C LEU A 235 -4.58 -9.11 7.54
N VAL A 236 -5.74 -9.55 8.05
CA VAL A 236 -6.45 -8.84 9.12
C VAL A 236 -5.56 -8.76 10.37
N CYS A 237 -5.00 -9.89 10.79
CA CYS A 237 -4.14 -9.94 11.98
C CYS A 237 -2.88 -9.09 11.77
N ASP A 238 -2.22 -9.14 10.60
CA ASP A 238 -1.07 -8.28 10.31
C ASP A 238 -1.39 -6.79 10.51
N SER A 239 -2.53 -6.33 10.01
CA SER A 239 -2.95 -4.93 10.15
C SER A 239 -3.23 -4.54 11.60
N ILE A 240 -3.89 -5.42 12.36
CA ILE A 240 -4.16 -5.21 13.78
C ILE A 240 -2.85 -5.22 14.59
N ASP A 241 -2.01 -6.24 14.41
CA ASP A 241 -0.76 -6.43 15.16
C ASP A 241 0.22 -5.27 14.92
N PHE A 242 0.33 -4.80 13.67
CA PHE A 242 1.21 -3.67 13.36
C PHE A 242 0.69 -2.38 13.97
N HIS A 243 -0.63 -2.14 13.94
CA HIS A 243 -1.22 -1.00 14.62
C HIS A 243 -1.03 -1.07 16.14
N GLU A 244 -1.30 -2.22 16.78
CA GLU A 244 -1.13 -2.40 18.22
C GLU A 244 0.31 -2.17 18.66
N LYS A 245 1.29 -2.71 17.92
CA LYS A 245 2.71 -2.43 18.17
C LYS A 245 3.02 -0.94 18.14
N ARG A 246 2.48 -0.21 17.16
CA ARG A 246 2.68 1.23 17.01
C ARG A 246 2.01 2.02 18.13
N ALA A 247 0.77 1.68 18.47
CA ALA A 247 0.00 2.30 19.54
C ALA A 247 0.67 2.09 20.92
N ALA A 248 1.19 0.89 21.19
CA ALA A 248 1.93 0.59 22.41
C ALA A 248 3.21 1.43 22.56
N ALA A 249 3.81 1.86 21.45
CA ALA A 249 4.95 2.77 21.42
C ALA A 249 4.55 4.27 21.39
N GLY A 250 3.26 4.59 21.49
CA GLY A 250 2.73 5.96 21.49
C GLY A 250 2.77 6.65 20.12
N ALA A 251 3.00 5.91 19.03
CA ALA A 251 3.04 6.51 17.69
C ALA A 251 1.63 6.81 17.16
N PRO A 252 1.41 7.96 16.49
CA PRO A 252 0.08 8.36 16.05
C PRO A 252 -0.41 7.55 14.83
N GLY A 253 -1.73 7.38 14.74
CA GLY A 253 -2.39 6.66 13.65
C GLY A 253 -3.71 6.03 14.10
N GLN A 254 -4.60 5.77 13.16
CA GLN A 254 -5.85 5.04 13.39
C GLN A 254 -5.80 3.65 12.75
N LEU A 255 -6.53 2.70 13.36
CA LEU A 255 -6.89 1.44 12.71
C LEU A 255 -8.28 1.56 12.09
N ILE A 256 -8.40 1.25 10.80
CA ILE A 256 -9.63 1.46 10.02
C ILE A 256 -10.07 0.13 9.41
N ALA A 257 -11.08 -0.52 10.00
CA ALA A 257 -11.73 -1.67 9.41
C ALA A 257 -12.79 -1.23 8.38
N ILE A 258 -12.67 -1.71 7.14
CA ILE A 258 -13.67 -1.51 6.09
C ILE A 258 -14.60 -2.71 6.09
N GLU A 259 -15.76 -2.55 6.72
CA GLU A 259 -16.75 -3.62 6.88
C GLU A 259 -17.15 -4.23 5.53
N GLY A 260 -17.19 -5.56 5.46
CA GLY A 260 -17.59 -6.31 4.28
C GLY A 260 -16.55 -6.36 3.15
N ALA A 261 -15.61 -5.41 3.09
CA ALA A 261 -14.59 -5.38 2.04
C ALA A 261 -13.62 -6.57 2.15
N ASP A 262 -13.29 -7.14 1.00
CA ASP A 262 -12.22 -8.11 0.82
C ASP A 262 -10.92 -7.40 0.38
N HIS A 263 -9.87 -8.19 0.11
CA HIS A 263 -8.55 -7.67 -0.20
C HIS A 263 -8.52 -6.78 -1.45
N PHE A 264 -9.44 -6.96 -2.40
CA PHE A 264 -9.54 -6.17 -3.63
C PHE A 264 -10.56 -5.04 -3.50
N THR A 265 -11.75 -5.32 -2.95
CA THR A 265 -12.84 -4.33 -2.87
C THR A 265 -12.55 -3.19 -1.89
N ILE A 266 -11.58 -3.35 -0.97
CA ILE A 266 -11.09 -2.24 -0.14
C ILE A 266 -10.60 -1.03 -0.95
N LEU A 267 -10.09 -1.25 -2.17
CA LEU A 267 -9.62 -0.17 -3.05
C LEU A 267 -10.74 0.81 -3.41
N GLU A 268 -11.99 0.36 -3.45
CA GLU A 268 -13.15 1.24 -3.71
C GLU A 268 -13.33 2.30 -2.62
N ALA A 269 -12.90 2.02 -1.39
CA ALA A 269 -12.94 3.00 -0.31
C ALA A 269 -11.94 4.16 -0.51
N LEU A 270 -10.93 4.00 -1.37
CA LEU A 270 -9.97 5.03 -1.78
C LEU A 270 -10.27 5.59 -3.19
N ARG A 271 -10.94 4.83 -4.05
CA ARG A 271 -11.35 5.26 -5.39
C ARG A 271 -12.52 6.25 -5.37
N ARG A 272 -13.52 6.01 -4.53
CA ARG A 272 -14.73 6.85 -4.48
C ARG A 272 -14.45 8.20 -3.84
N PRO A 273 -14.90 9.34 -4.41
CA PRO A 273 -14.72 10.67 -3.81
C PRO A 273 -15.25 10.77 -2.37
N ASP A 274 -16.34 10.09 -2.05
CA ASP A 274 -16.93 10.06 -0.70
C ASP A 274 -16.46 8.87 0.16
N GLY A 275 -15.51 8.09 -0.36
CA GLY A 275 -14.96 6.89 0.25
C GLY A 275 -14.33 7.15 1.61
N VAL A 276 -14.41 6.15 2.49
CA VAL A 276 -13.89 6.25 3.86
C VAL A 276 -12.39 6.51 3.88
N LEU A 277 -11.62 5.92 2.94
CA LEU A 277 -10.17 6.09 2.89
C LEU A 277 -9.75 7.40 2.23
N VAL A 278 -10.57 7.97 1.33
CA VAL A 278 -10.38 9.37 0.87
C VAL A 278 -10.55 10.35 2.02
N LYS A 279 -11.59 10.15 2.86
CA LYS A 279 -11.81 10.98 4.06
C LYS A 279 -10.66 10.81 5.07
N ALA A 280 -10.16 9.59 5.26
CA ALA A 280 -9.01 9.31 6.12
C ALA A 280 -7.75 10.01 5.60
N ALA A 281 -7.42 9.86 4.31
CA ALA A 281 -6.27 10.52 3.68
C ALA A 281 -6.30 12.04 3.88
N ARG A 282 -7.47 12.66 3.75
CA ARG A 282 -7.62 14.11 3.97
C ARG A 282 -7.36 14.54 5.41
N ARG A 283 -7.79 13.76 6.40
CA ARG A 283 -7.53 14.03 7.82
C ARG A 283 -6.07 13.85 8.23
N LEU A 284 -5.24 13.24 7.39
CA LEU A 284 -3.81 13.09 7.66
C LEU A 284 -3.03 14.40 7.47
N LEU A 285 -3.64 15.44 6.91
CA LEU A 285 -3.05 16.78 6.79
C LEU A 285 -3.34 17.69 7.99
N ASP A 286 -4.28 17.29 8.84
CA ASP A 286 -4.62 17.97 10.09
C ASP A 286 -3.59 17.62 11.17
#